data_AF-A0A927KYB8-F1
#
_entry.id   AF-A0A927KYB8-F1
#
_cell.length_a   1.000
_cell.length_b   1.000
_cell.length_c   1.000
_cell.angle_alpha   90.00
_cell.angle_beta   90.00
_cell.angle_gamma   90.00
#
_symmetry.space_group_name_H-M   'P 1'
#
loop_
_entity.id
_entity.type
_entity.pdbx_description
1 polymer ?
#
loop_
_entity_poly.entity_id
_entity_poly.type
_entity_poly.pdbx_seq_one_letter_code
_entity_poly.pdbx_strand_id
1 'polypeptide(L)'
;MRAVSLTLDAEVMVDSDTGALSLVASTDPQLSGLAEVTSTRLREMIAAARSDLVEFERLADEQEARESLSALLAESRMRIEEWDTATLDPRLRDRIQAVYDPTEGDRVVIVPAGQDPIGRLAAVRELIAGIGGAA
;
A
#
# COMPACT_ATOMS: atom_id res chain seq x y z
N MET A 1 3.66 12.80 -0.77
CA MET A 1 4.69 11.82 -1.16
C MET A 1 4.97 10.94 0.05
N ARG A 2 4.70 9.64 -0.05
CA ARG A 2 5.01 8.67 1.00
C ARG A 2 6.17 7.82 0.52
N ALA A 3 7.19 7.68 1.35
CA ALA A 3 8.36 6.87 1.08
C ALA A 3 8.66 6.04 2.34
N VAL A 4 9.04 4.79 2.14
CA VAL A 4 9.50 3.89 3.19
C VAL A 4 10.91 3.47 2.76
N SER A 5 11.80 3.24 3.72
CA SER A 5 13.16 2.77 3.47
C SER A 5 13.52 1.76 4.55
N LEU A 6 14.30 0.75 4.19
CA LEU A 6 14.72 -0.30 5.10
C LEU A 6 16.20 -0.63 4.85
N THR A 7 16.98 -0.60 5.92
CA THR A 7 18.35 -1.11 5.96
C THR A 7 18.50 -1.95 7.22
N LEU A 8 19.00 -3.17 7.06
CA LEU A 8 19.35 -4.04 8.17
C LEU A 8 20.52 -4.91 7.75
N ASP A 9 21.67 -4.64 8.34
CA ASP A 9 22.89 -5.41 8.16
C ASP A 9 23.21 -6.14 9.46
N ALA A 10 23.63 -7.40 9.34
CA ALA A 10 24.00 -8.21 10.48
C ALA A 10 25.15 -9.15 10.10
N GLU A 11 26.16 -9.22 10.96
CA GLU A 11 27.37 -10.01 10.74
C GLU A 11 27.81 -10.66 12.05
N VAL A 12 28.42 -11.84 11.94
CA VAL A 12 29.15 -12.44 13.06
C VAL A 12 30.63 -12.17 12.83
N MET A 13 31.21 -11.33 13.69
CA MET A 13 32.62 -11.00 13.66
C MET A 13 33.41 -11.90 14.62
N VAL A 14 34.67 -12.17 14.26
CA VAL A 14 35.65 -12.79 15.15
C VAL A 14 36.58 -11.70 15.63
N ASP A 15 36.68 -11.52 16.93
CA ASP A 15 37.68 -10.65 17.55
C ASP A 15 39.08 -11.21 17.26
N SER A 16 39.94 -10.41 16.62
CA SER A 16 41.25 -10.86 16.15
C SER A 16 42.23 -11.20 17.27
N ASP A 17 42.00 -10.63 18.46
CA ASP A 17 42.93 -10.71 19.57
C ASP A 17 42.57 -11.86 20.53
N THR A 18 41.27 -12.16 20.64
CA THR A 18 40.71 -13.15 21.57
C THR A 18 40.12 -14.38 20.86
N GLY A 19 39.83 -14.29 19.56
CA GLY A 19 39.11 -15.31 18.81
C GLY A 19 37.63 -15.44 19.18
N ALA A 20 37.11 -14.54 20.03
CA ALA A 20 35.71 -14.57 20.45
C ALA A 20 34.78 -14.15 19.31
N LEU A 21 33.57 -14.71 19.29
CA LEU A 21 32.54 -14.35 18.33
C LEU A 21 31.65 -13.26 18.91
N SER A 22 31.44 -12.18 18.15
CA SER A 22 30.50 -11.11 18.46
C SER A 22 29.48 -10.99 17.32
N LEU A 23 28.20 -10.95 17.65
CA LEU A 23 27.15 -10.63 16.68
C LEU A 23 27.00 -9.11 16.63
N VAL A 24 27.11 -8.53 15.44
CA VAL A 24 26.93 -7.09 15.24
C VAL A 24 25.79 -6.84 14.25
N ALA A 25 25.07 -5.73 14.43
CA ALA A 25 24.03 -5.32 13.50
C ALA A 25 23.95 -3.79 13.37
N SER A 26 23.40 -3.31 12.26
CA SER A 26 23.11 -1.90 12.03
C SER A 26 21.83 -1.73 11.21
N THR A 27 21.18 -0.59 11.39
CA THR A 27 20.11 -0.09 10.52
C THR A 27 20.51 1.23 9.85
N ASP A 28 21.79 1.62 9.96
CA ASP A 28 22.32 2.83 9.35
C ASP A 28 22.64 2.57 7.87
N PRO A 29 22.01 3.29 6.92
CA PRO A 29 22.29 3.18 5.49
C PRO A 29 23.74 3.48 5.11
N GLN A 30 24.49 4.20 5.95
CA GLN A 30 25.90 4.51 5.71
C GLN A 30 26.87 3.45 6.24
N LEU A 31 26.35 2.38 6.88
CA LEU A 31 27.13 1.31 7.51
C LEU A 31 28.18 1.83 8.49
N SER A 32 27.98 3.04 9.04
CA SER A 32 29.02 3.75 9.79
C SER A 32 29.13 3.25 11.24
N GLY A 33 28.22 2.38 11.69
CA GLY A 33 28.25 1.78 13.01
C GLY A 33 27.53 0.42 13.05
N LEU A 34 28.30 -0.66 12.89
CA LEU A 34 27.89 -1.98 13.37
C LEU A 34 28.04 -2.00 14.89
N ALA A 35 26.96 -2.27 15.60
CA ALA A 35 26.96 -2.35 17.06
C ALA A 35 26.79 -3.82 17.48
N GLU A 36 27.51 -4.23 18.53
CA GLU A 36 27.31 -5.57 19.10
C GLU A 36 25.89 -5.72 19.66
N VAL A 37 25.22 -6.82 19.28
CA VAL A 37 23.84 -7.12 19.65
C VAL A 37 23.71 -8.57 20.11
N THR A 38 22.74 -8.82 20.98
CA THR A 38 22.36 -10.20 21.32
C THR A 38 21.53 -10.82 20.20
N SER A 39 21.48 -12.15 20.15
CA SER A 39 20.62 -12.87 19.19
C SER A 39 19.13 -12.52 19.34
N THR A 40 18.66 -12.28 20.57
CA THR A 40 17.30 -11.81 20.84
C THR A 40 17.05 -10.44 20.22
N ARG A 41 17.98 -9.50 20.39
CA ARG A 41 17.85 -8.16 19.83
C ARG A 41 17.83 -8.17 18.30
N LEU A 42 18.69 -8.97 17.66
CA LEU A 42 18.65 -9.13 16.20
C LEU A 42 17.29 -9.67 15.72
N ARG A 43 16.67 -10.62 16.43
CA ARG A 43 15.34 -11.13 16.07
C ARG A 43 14.25 -10.05 16.17
N GLU A 44 14.33 -9.16 17.15
CA GLU A 44 13.42 -8.00 17.25
C GLU A 44 13.60 -7.05 16.06
N MET A 45 14.85 -6.76 15.67
CA MET A 45 15.16 -5.93 14.50
C MET A 45 14.62 -6.56 13.21
N ILE A 46 14.76 -7.88 13.04
CA ILE A 46 14.17 -8.62 11.91
C ILE A 46 12.64 -8.54 11.93
N ALA A 47 12.01 -8.65 13.10
CA ALA A 47 10.55 -8.55 13.21
C ALA A 47 10.05 -7.16 12.80
N ALA A 48 10.76 -6.09 13.20
CA ALA A 48 10.47 -4.73 12.75
C ALA A 48 10.67 -4.58 11.23
N ALA A 49 11.79 -5.06 10.69
CA ALA A 49 12.08 -5.03 9.26
C ALA A 49 11.00 -5.75 8.43
N ARG A 50 10.45 -6.87 8.93
CA ARG A 50 9.33 -7.56 8.28
C ARG A 50 8.06 -6.70 8.23
N SER A 51 7.79 -5.92 9.28
CA SER A 51 6.67 -4.98 9.28
C SER A 51 6.85 -3.89 8.21
N ASP A 52 8.07 -3.41 8.02
CA ASP A 52 8.37 -2.40 6.99
C ASP A 52 8.26 -2.99 5.57
N LEU A 53 8.65 -4.25 5.38
CA LEU A 53 8.47 -4.96 4.11
C LEU A 53 6.98 -5.11 3.73
N VAL A 54 6.09 -5.34 4.70
CA VAL A 54 4.65 -5.35 4.44
C VAL A 54 4.16 -3.99 3.94
N GLU A 55 4.74 -2.87 4.40
CA GLU A 55 4.39 -1.56 3.86
C GLU A 55 4.95 -1.34 2.46
N PHE A 56 6.11 -1.90 2.11
CA PHE A 56 6.59 -1.90 0.72
C PHE A 56 5.62 -2.63 -0.21
N GLU A 57 5.17 -3.82 0.19
CA GLU A 57 4.16 -4.58 -0.55
C GLU A 57 2.90 -3.74 -0.72
N ARG A 58 2.42 -3.09 0.36
CA ARG A 58 1.24 -2.22 0.31
C ARG A 58 1.42 -1.04 -0.66
N LEU A 59 2.60 -0.43 -0.73
CA LEU A 59 2.88 0.65 -1.69
C LEU A 59 2.86 0.15 -3.14
N ALA A 60 3.39 -1.05 -3.39
CA ALA A 60 3.33 -1.69 -4.71
C ALA A 60 1.88 -2.01 -5.10
N ASP A 61 1.12 -2.63 -4.22
CA ASP A 61 -0.30 -2.97 -4.44
C ASP A 61 -1.15 -1.73 -4.72
N GLU A 62 -0.93 -0.65 -3.95
CA GLU A 62 -1.63 0.62 -4.21
C GLU A 62 -1.29 1.20 -5.58
N GLN A 63 -0.05 1.09 -6.03
CA GLN A 63 0.37 1.60 -7.33
C GLN A 63 -0.23 0.76 -8.46
N GLU A 64 -0.17 -0.57 -8.35
CA GLU A 64 -0.83 -1.50 -9.27
C GLU A 64 -2.34 -1.23 -9.35
N ALA A 65 -2.98 -0.96 -8.21
CA ALA A 65 -4.40 -0.65 -8.18
C ALA A 65 -4.75 0.63 -8.95
N ARG A 66 -3.91 1.68 -8.85
CA ARG A 66 -4.09 2.93 -9.61
C ARG A 66 -3.94 2.71 -11.12
N GLU A 67 -2.92 1.95 -11.51
CA GLU A 67 -2.65 1.61 -12.92
C GLU A 67 -3.79 0.77 -13.51
N SER A 68 -4.21 -0.26 -12.79
CA SER A 68 -5.31 -1.14 -13.18
C SER A 68 -6.63 -0.40 -13.27
N LEU A 69 -6.90 0.53 -12.35
CA LEU A 69 -8.11 1.36 -12.40
C LEU A 69 -8.10 2.26 -13.64
N SER A 70 -6.96 2.91 -13.93
CA SER A 70 -6.80 3.73 -15.14
C SER A 70 -7.07 2.92 -16.42
N ALA A 71 -6.50 1.72 -16.51
CA ALA A 71 -6.73 0.80 -17.64
C ALA A 71 -8.21 0.40 -17.77
N LEU A 72 -8.84 -0.02 -16.67
CA LEU A 72 -10.25 -0.43 -16.64
C LEU A 72 -11.21 0.68 -17.11
N LEU A 73 -10.97 1.92 -16.68
CA LEU A 73 -11.76 3.08 -17.09
C LEU A 73 -11.58 3.38 -18.59
N ALA A 74 -10.34 3.32 -19.08
CA ALA A 74 -10.04 3.52 -20.49
C ALA A 74 -10.73 2.46 -21.38
N GLU A 75 -10.64 1.19 -21.01
CA GLU A 75 -11.30 0.07 -21.71
C GLU A 75 -12.83 0.24 -21.73
N SER A 76 -13.40 0.66 -20.60
CA SER A 76 -14.84 0.81 -20.43
C SER A 76 -15.39 2.13 -20.98
N ARG A 77 -14.50 3.02 -21.46
CA ARG A 77 -14.81 4.42 -21.86
C ARG A 77 -15.54 5.19 -20.77
N MET A 78 -15.07 5.04 -19.53
CA MET A 78 -15.63 5.69 -18.35
C MET A 78 -14.67 6.75 -17.81
N ARG A 79 -15.21 7.72 -17.10
CA ARG A 79 -14.43 8.72 -16.35
C ARG A 79 -14.77 8.63 -14.87
N ILE A 80 -13.80 8.95 -14.01
CA ILE A 80 -14.01 9.05 -12.57
C ILE A 80 -14.26 10.49 -12.16
N GLU A 81 -15.21 10.68 -11.26
CA GLU A 81 -15.34 11.87 -10.43
C GLU A 81 -15.17 11.51 -8.95
N GLU A 82 -14.38 12.31 -8.23
CA GLU A 82 -14.22 12.17 -6.78
C GLU A 82 -15.14 13.16 -6.07
N TRP A 83 -16.02 12.64 -5.21
CA TRP A 83 -16.96 13.45 -4.45
C TRP A 83 -16.64 13.41 -2.97
N ASP A 84 -16.71 14.57 -2.31
CA ASP A 84 -16.66 14.63 -0.86
C ASP A 84 -17.97 14.12 -0.26
N THR A 85 -17.93 12.91 0.29
CA THR A 85 -19.07 12.25 0.93
C THR A 85 -19.16 12.53 2.42
N ALA A 86 -18.28 13.38 2.99
CA ALA A 86 -18.28 13.72 4.41
C ALA A 86 -19.58 14.42 4.85
N THR A 87 -20.30 15.05 3.92
CA THR A 87 -21.59 15.71 4.18
C THR A 87 -22.79 14.77 4.13
N LEU A 88 -22.62 13.54 3.62
CA LEU A 88 -23.68 12.54 3.58
C LEU A 88 -24.03 12.04 4.99
N ASP A 89 -25.25 11.53 5.13
CA ASP A 89 -25.66 10.75 6.30
C ASP A 89 -24.64 9.63 6.58
N PRO A 90 -24.22 9.40 7.84
CA PRO A 90 -23.19 8.41 8.16
C PRO A 90 -23.48 7.01 7.59
N ARG A 91 -24.75 6.57 7.59
CA ARG A 91 -25.11 5.24 7.07
C ARG A 91 -24.95 5.14 5.56
N LEU A 92 -25.10 6.26 4.85
CA LEU A 92 -24.88 6.34 3.41
C LEU A 92 -23.39 6.49 3.09
N ARG A 93 -22.68 7.33 3.85
CA ARG A 93 -21.24 7.55 3.72
C ARG A 93 -20.46 6.24 3.80
N ASP A 94 -20.77 5.39 4.78
CA ASP A 94 -20.04 4.14 5.00
C ASP A 94 -20.37 3.05 3.97
N ARG A 95 -21.46 3.21 3.21
CA ARG A 95 -21.95 2.22 2.24
C ARG A 95 -21.64 2.56 0.79
N ILE A 96 -21.45 3.84 0.47
CA ILE A 96 -21.17 4.29 -0.89
C ILE A 96 -19.68 4.10 -1.16
N GLN A 97 -19.34 3.10 -1.97
CA GLN A 97 -17.96 2.84 -2.40
C GLN A 97 -17.71 3.25 -3.86
N ALA A 98 -18.71 3.11 -4.72
CA ALA A 98 -18.73 3.63 -6.08
C ALA A 98 -20.19 3.72 -6.56
N VAL A 99 -20.51 4.73 -7.36
CA VAL A 99 -21.84 4.90 -7.97
C VAL A 99 -21.67 5.20 -9.44
N TYR A 100 -22.48 4.56 -10.28
CA TYR A 100 -22.55 4.90 -11.69
C TYR A 100 -23.61 5.98 -11.90
N ASP A 101 -23.22 7.06 -12.58
CA ASP A 101 -24.15 8.06 -13.04
C ASP A 101 -24.50 7.78 -14.52
N PRO A 102 -25.75 7.36 -14.82
CA PRO A 102 -26.19 7.12 -16.18
C PRO A 102 -26.68 8.41 -16.88
N THR A 103 -26.60 9.57 -16.23
CA THR A 103 -27.10 10.83 -16.79
C THR A 103 -26.07 11.47 -17.73
N GLU A 104 -26.58 11.93 -18.89
CA GLU A 104 -25.79 12.45 -20.01
C GLU A 104 -24.86 11.41 -20.68
N GLY A 105 -24.46 11.67 -21.93
CA GLY A 105 -23.78 10.68 -22.80
C GLY A 105 -22.41 10.19 -22.31
N ASP A 106 -21.93 10.72 -21.18
CA ASP A 106 -20.65 10.34 -20.56
C ASP A 106 -20.88 9.29 -19.48
N ARG A 107 -20.13 8.19 -19.54
CA ARG A 107 -20.20 7.13 -18.54
C ARG A 107 -19.35 7.52 -17.33
N VAL A 108 -19.97 8.07 -16.30
CA VAL A 108 -19.27 8.59 -15.10
C VAL A 108 -19.39 7.60 -13.95
N VAL A 109 -18.26 7.32 -13.30
CA VAL A 109 -18.21 6.60 -12.03
C VAL A 109 -17.81 7.58 -10.93
N ILE A 110 -18.68 7.76 -9.95
CA ILE A 110 -18.45 8.62 -8.79
C ILE A 110 -17.89 7.76 -7.66
N VAL A 111 -16.78 8.20 -7.06
CA VAL A 111 -16.15 7.54 -5.91
C VAL A 111 -15.93 8.54 -4.77
N PRO A 112 -15.90 8.10 -3.50
CA PRO A 112 -15.54 8.97 -2.39
C PRO A 112 -14.11 9.52 -2.53
N ALA A 113 -13.97 10.83 -2.28
CA ALA A 113 -12.68 11.48 -2.19
C ALA A 113 -11.84 10.86 -1.06
N GLY A 114 -10.56 10.60 -1.33
CA GLY A 114 -9.64 10.01 -0.36
C GLY A 114 -9.87 8.51 -0.06
N GLN A 115 -10.75 7.84 -0.81
CA GLN A 115 -10.89 6.38 -0.73
C GLN A 115 -9.55 5.69 -1.04
N ASP A 116 -9.27 4.63 -0.28
CA ASP A 116 -8.11 3.76 -0.50
C ASP A 116 -8.05 3.25 -1.96
N PRO A 117 -6.88 3.30 -2.65
CA PRO A 117 -6.77 2.91 -4.05
C PRO A 117 -7.19 1.48 -4.35
N ILE A 118 -6.87 0.53 -3.46
CA ILE A 118 -7.19 -0.90 -3.64
C ILE A 118 -8.70 -1.08 -3.51
N GLY A 119 -9.30 -0.51 -2.47
CA GLY A 119 -10.76 -0.51 -2.27
C GLY A 119 -11.52 0.18 -3.40
N ARG A 120 -10.98 1.29 -3.93
CA ARG A 120 -11.54 2.01 -5.07
C ARG A 120 -11.56 1.15 -6.33
N LEU A 121 -10.46 0.49 -6.68
CA LEU A 121 -10.42 -0.43 -7.82
C LEU A 121 -11.45 -1.55 -7.68
N ALA A 122 -11.53 -2.18 -6.50
CA ALA A 122 -12.48 -3.25 -6.23
C ALA A 122 -13.93 -2.80 -6.45
N ALA A 123 -14.31 -1.65 -5.88
CA ALA A 123 -15.66 -1.10 -6.00
C ALA A 123 -16.04 -0.75 -7.45
N VAL A 124 -15.11 -0.14 -8.20
CA VAL A 124 -15.35 0.21 -9.62
C VAL A 124 -15.48 -1.05 -10.48
N ARG A 125 -14.64 -2.06 -10.25
CA ARG A 125 -14.72 -3.35 -10.96
C ARG A 125 -16.05 -4.05 -10.72
N GLU A 126 -16.51 -4.10 -9.47
CA GLU A 126 -17.81 -4.67 -9.12
C GLU A 126 -18.97 -3.90 -9.75
N LEU A 127 -18.91 -2.57 -9.73
CA LEU A 127 -19.90 -1.71 -10.35
C LEU A 127 -20.01 -1.97 -11.87
N ILE A 128 -18.87 -2.02 -12.58
CA ILE A 128 -18.84 -2.28 -14.03
C ILE A 128 -19.38 -3.68 -14.35
N ALA A 129 -19.00 -4.70 -13.58
CA ALA A 129 -19.53 -6.05 -13.74
C ALA A 129 -21.06 -6.09 -13.53
N GLY A 130 -21.57 -5.36 -12.53
CA GLY A 130 -23.00 -5.25 -12.26
C GLY A 130 -23.78 -4.54 -13.38
N ILE A 131 -23.18 -3.54 -14.03
CA ILE A 131 -23.78 -2.86 -15.19
C ILE A 131 -23.79 -3.79 -16.42
N GLY A 132 -22.70 -4.52 -16.66
CA GLY A 132 -22.57 -5.42 -17.80
C GLY A 132 -23.42 -6.70 -17.72
N GLY A 133 -23.83 -7.11 -16.52
CA GLY A 133 -24.70 -8.29 -16.31
C GLY A 133 -26.20 -8.02 -16.45
N ALA A 134 -26.62 -6.78 -16.71
CA ALA A 134 -28.02 -6.37 -16.84
C ALA A 134 -28.49 -6.22 -18.31
N ALA A 135 -27.73 -6.74 -19.27
CA ALA A 135 -28.02 -6.70 -20.70
C ALA A 135 -28.51 -8.06 -21.24
#